data_AF-A0A101AA17-F1
#
_entry.id   AF-A0A101AA17-F1
#
_cell.length_a   1.000
_cell.length_b   1.000
_cell.length_c   1.000
_cell.angle_alpha   90.00
_cell.angle_beta   90.00
_cell.angle_gamma   90.00
#
_symmetry.space_group_name_H-M   'P 1'
#
loop_
_entity.id
_entity.type
_entity.pdbx_description
1 polymer ?
#
loop_
_entity_poly.entity_id
_entity_poly.type
_entity_poly.pdbx_seq_one_letter_code
_entity_poly.pdbx_strand_id
1 'polypeptide(L)'
;MTPSRRWASIQIRAGLHTGECEIRGDDIGGIAVHIGARVSALAGPNEVLVSSTLHDLVIGSGLQFEDRGAHELKGVPGDWRLFAVAS
;
A
#
# COMPACT_ATOMS: atom_id res chain seq x y z
N MET A 1 30.23 21.08 -17.38
CA MET A 1 28.83 20.74 -17.68
C MET A 1 28.73 19.22 -17.71
N THR A 2 28.56 18.61 -16.53
CA THR A 2 28.33 17.16 -16.38
C THR A 2 26.91 16.86 -16.86
N PRO A 3 26.67 15.82 -17.68
CA PRO A 3 25.31 15.51 -18.11
C PRO A 3 24.50 15.13 -16.88
N SER A 4 23.39 15.83 -16.64
CA SER A 4 22.45 15.46 -15.59
C SER A 4 21.99 14.04 -15.88
N ARG A 5 22.23 13.15 -14.93
CA ARG A 5 21.83 11.75 -15.02
C ARG A 5 20.31 11.74 -14.98
N ARG A 6 19.66 11.75 -16.14
CA ARG A 6 18.22 11.52 -16.23
C ARG A 6 17.99 10.15 -15.62
N TRP A 7 17.38 10.11 -14.43
CA TRP A 7 16.87 8.86 -13.89
C TRP A 7 15.94 8.31 -14.96
N ALA A 8 16.09 7.03 -15.32
CA ALA A 8 15.13 6.38 -16.19
C ALA A 8 13.73 6.62 -15.61
N SER A 9 12.72 6.78 -16.47
CA SER A 9 11.32 6.93 -16.06
C SER A 9 10.82 5.63 -15.44
N ILE A 10 11.28 5.32 -14.23
CA ILE A 10 10.91 4.15 -13.46
C ILE A 10 9.57 4.45 -12.82
N GLN A 11 8.55 3.70 -13.20
CA GLN A 11 7.27 3.74 -12.51
C GLN A 11 7.35 2.86 -11.28
N ILE A 12 7.04 3.45 -10.13
CA ILE A 12 6.98 2.73 -8.85
C ILE A 12 5.52 2.54 -8.48
N ARG A 13 5.23 1.45 -7.77
CA ARG A 13 3.94 1.22 -7.12
C ARG A 13 4.17 0.93 -5.65
N ALA A 14 3.20 1.27 -4.82
CA ALA A 14 3.25 0.99 -3.40
C ALA A 14 1.88 0.53 -2.88
N GLY A 15 1.93 -0.32 -1.86
CA GLY A 15 0.76 -0.71 -1.08
C GLY A 15 1.03 -0.53 0.39
N LEU A 16 0.10 0.09 1.11
CA LEU A 16 0.23 0.32 2.54
C LEU A 16 -0.93 -0.31 3.30
N HIS A 17 -0.59 -0.89 4.45
CA HIS A 17 -1.53 -1.40 5.43
C HIS A 17 -0.96 -1.12 6.82
N THR A 18 -1.84 -1.00 7.81
CA THR A 18 -1.48 -0.87 9.21
C THR A 18 -2.19 -1.95 10.01
N GLY A 19 -1.47 -2.58 10.92
CA GLY A 19 -1.96 -3.67 11.73
C GLY A 19 -0.84 -4.23 12.62
N GLU A 20 -1.19 -5.21 13.44
CA GLU A 20 -0.23 -5.83 14.36
C GLU A 20 0.83 -6.64 13.62
N CYS A 21 2.08 -6.49 14.04
CA CYS A 21 3.21 -7.26 13.55
C CYS A 21 4.21 -7.51 14.69
N GLU A 22 5.08 -8.49 14.49
CA GLU A 22 6.10 -8.91 15.45
C GLU A 22 7.48 -8.75 14.84
N ILE A 23 8.47 -8.34 15.64
CA ILE A 23 9.88 -8.39 15.25
C ILE A 23 10.37 -9.83 15.43
N ARG A 24 10.99 -10.39 14.39
CA ARG A 24 11.51 -11.76 14.34
C ARG A 24 12.99 -11.72 13.98
N GLY A 25 13.83 -11.39 14.97
CA GLY A 25 15.25 -11.19 14.75
C GLY A 25 15.51 -9.94 13.93
N ASP A 26 16.03 -10.11 12.72
CA ASP A 26 16.28 -9.05 11.73
C ASP A 26 15.12 -8.85 10.73
N ASP A 27 14.00 -9.57 10.91
CA ASP A 27 12.81 -9.51 10.06
C ASP A 27 11.55 -9.10 10.83
N ILE A 28 10.45 -8.86 10.10
CA ILE A 28 9.12 -8.54 10.62
C ILE A 28 8.13 -9.60 10.14
N GLY A 29 7.39 -10.20 11.08
CA GLY A 29 6.34 -11.17 10.78
C GLY A 29 4.95 -10.68 11.15
N GLY A 30 3.93 -11.39 10.66
CA GLY A 30 2.53 -11.14 11.01
C GLY A 30 1.65 -10.95 9.78
N ILE A 31 0.35 -11.12 9.97
CA ILE A 31 -0.62 -11.04 8.87
C ILE A 31 -0.64 -9.64 8.23
N ALA A 32 -0.39 -8.58 9.01
CA ALA A 32 -0.34 -7.21 8.52
C ALA A 32 0.74 -7.01 7.43
N VAL A 33 1.90 -7.66 7.57
CA VAL A 33 2.97 -7.62 6.57
C VAL A 33 2.51 -8.24 5.25
N HIS A 34 1.83 -9.38 5.33
CA HIS A 34 1.29 -10.05 4.15
C HIS A 34 0.18 -9.23 3.49
N ILE A 35 -0.70 -8.61 4.27
CA ILE A 35 -1.76 -7.73 3.75
C ILE A 35 -1.12 -6.56 2.98
N GLY A 36 -0.15 -5.85 3.57
CA GLY A 36 0.57 -4.76 2.89
C GLY A 36 1.20 -5.20 1.57
N ALA A 37 1.84 -6.37 1.55
CA ALA A 37 2.40 -6.95 0.33
C ALA A 37 1.32 -7.27 -0.73
N ARG A 38 0.12 -7.72 -0.33
CA ARG A 38 -0.98 -8.00 -1.28
C ARG A 38 -1.62 -6.73 -1.81
N VAL A 39 -1.81 -5.72 -0.97
CA VAL A 39 -2.23 -4.39 -1.40
C VAL A 39 -1.24 -3.83 -2.43
N SER A 40 0.07 -3.95 -2.17
CA SER A 40 1.10 -3.47 -3.09
C SER A 40 1.12 -4.21 -4.42
N ALA A 41 0.75 -5.49 -4.43
CA ALA A 41 0.70 -6.29 -5.65
C ALA A 41 -0.46 -5.88 -6.56
N LEU A 42 -1.56 -5.35 -6.00
CA LEU A 42 -2.73 -4.87 -6.72
C LEU A 42 -2.57 -3.44 -7.26
N ALA A 43 -1.63 -2.66 -6.72
CA ALA A 43 -1.37 -1.30 -7.19
C ALA A 43 -0.86 -1.27 -8.65
N GLY A 44 -1.40 -0.33 -9.42
CA GLY A 44 -0.95 0.01 -10.77
C GLY A 44 0.35 0.82 -10.80
N PRO A 45 0.89 1.12 -11.99
CA PRO A 45 2.07 1.98 -12.13
C PRO A 45 1.81 3.39 -11.59
N ASN A 46 2.74 3.95 -10.81
CA ASN A 46 2.64 5.25 -10.14
C ASN A 46 1.47 5.36 -9.15
N GLU A 47 0.98 4.23 -8.65
CA GLU A 47 -0.16 4.19 -7.73
C GLU A 47 0.28 3.81 -6.31
N VAL A 48 -0.33 4.48 -5.34
CA VAL A 48 -0.26 4.12 -3.92
C VAL A 48 -1.64 3.63 -3.51
N LEU A 49 -1.75 2.32 -3.25
CA LEU A 49 -2.98 1.69 -2.82
C LEU A 49 -2.92 1.42 -1.31
N VAL A 50 -4.03 1.60 -0.60
CA VAL A 50 -4.10 1.42 0.86
C VAL A 50 -5.32 0.60 1.26
N SER A 51 -5.21 -0.14 2.36
CA SER A 51 -6.36 -0.81 2.99
C SER A 51 -7.30 0.19 3.68
N SER A 52 -8.58 -0.16 3.84
CA SER A 52 -9.55 0.59 4.67
C SER A 52 -9.03 0.92 6.06
N THR A 53 -8.37 -0.01 6.75
CA THR A 53 -7.81 0.23 8.10
C THR A 53 -6.85 1.43 8.14
N LEU A 54 -6.01 1.59 7.12
CA LEU A 54 -5.07 2.71 7.04
C LEU A 54 -5.79 4.00 6.67
N HIS A 55 -6.68 3.94 5.67
CA HIS A 55 -7.53 5.06 5.27
C HIS A 55 -8.26 5.67 6.48
N ASP A 56 -8.89 4.82 7.29
CA ASP A 56 -9.65 5.24 8.46
C ASP A 56 -8.74 5.79 9.57
N LEU A 57 -7.53 5.24 9.72
CA LEU A 57 -6.55 5.71 10.70
C LEU A 57 -6.06 7.14 10.42
N VAL A 58 -6.04 7.57 9.15
CA VAL A 58 -5.49 8.87 8.74
C VAL A 58 -6.56 9.92 8.42
N ILE A 59 -7.80 9.70 8.85
CA ILE A 59 -8.87 10.71 8.75
C ILE A 59 -8.39 12.03 9.38
N GLY A 60 -8.57 13.13 8.65
CA GLY A 60 -8.13 14.46 9.07
C GLY A 60 -6.70 14.84 8.67
N SER A 61 -5.95 13.93 8.01
CA SER A 61 -4.60 14.21 7.51
C SER A 61 -4.55 15.18 6.31
N GLY A 62 -5.67 15.42 5.65
CA GLY A 62 -5.74 16.19 4.40
C GLY A 62 -5.41 15.38 3.14
N LEU A 63 -5.03 14.10 3.28
CA LEU A 63 -4.91 13.18 2.16
C LEU A 63 -6.29 12.88 1.57
N GLN A 64 -6.34 12.78 0.24
CA GLN A 64 -7.52 12.42 -0.51
C GLN A 64 -7.41 10.99 -1.02
N PHE A 65 -8.55 10.30 -1.15
CA PHE A 65 -8.59 8.90 -1.50
C PHE A 65 -9.73 8.61 -2.47
N GLU A 66 -9.45 7.72 -3.42
CA GLU A 66 -10.42 7.17 -4.37
C GLU A 66 -10.74 5.72 -3.99
N ASP A 67 -12.02 5.39 -3.86
CA ASP A 67 -12.46 4.02 -3.60
C ASP A 67 -12.17 3.11 -4.80
N ARG A 68 -11.45 2.00 -4.55
CA ARG A 68 -11.09 0.98 -5.55
C ARG A 68 -11.84 -0.33 -5.34
N GLY A 69 -12.90 -0.31 -4.53
CA GLY A 69 -13.79 -1.43 -4.29
C GLY A 69 -13.18 -2.47 -3.35
N ALA A 70 -13.91 -3.58 -3.20
CA ALA A 70 -13.53 -4.71 -2.37
C ALA A 70 -12.70 -5.73 -3.16
N HIS A 71 -11.70 -6.31 -2.51
CA HIS A 71 -10.77 -7.29 -3.08
C HIS A 71 -10.58 -8.46 -2.12
N GLU A 72 -10.56 -9.68 -2.65
CA GLU A 72 -10.07 -10.83 -1.90
C GLU A 72 -8.53 -10.84 -1.93
N LEU A 73 -7.90 -10.95 -0.76
CA LEU A 73 -6.45 -11.02 -0.65
C LEU A 73 -6.02 -12.45 -0.37
N LYS A 74 -5.13 -13.00 -1.20
CA LYS A 74 -4.67 -14.39 -1.07
C LYS A 74 -4.18 -14.69 0.36
N GLY A 75 -4.84 -15.65 1.01
CA GLY A 75 -4.49 -16.12 2.35
C GLY A 75 -4.94 -15.20 3.49
N VAL A 76 -5.75 -14.19 3.20
CA VAL A 76 -6.36 -13.31 4.19
C VAL A 76 -7.88 -13.47 4.10
N PRO A 77 -8.56 -13.85 5.19
CA PRO A 77 -10.01 -14.01 5.17
C PRO A 77 -10.74 -12.69 4.87
N GLY A 78 -11.87 -12.80 4.17
CA GLY A 78 -12.82 -11.72 3.94
C GLY A 78 -12.50 -10.82 2.75
N ASP A 79 -13.41 -9.87 2.53
CA ASP A 79 -13.31 -8.85 1.49
C ASP A 79 -12.67 -7.58 2.04
N TRP A 80 -11.65 -7.09 1.33
CA TRP A 80 -10.86 -5.95 1.76
C TRP A 80 -11.11 -4.77 0.83
N ARG A 81 -11.74 -3.71 1.34
CA ARG A 81 -11.90 -2.47 0.58
C ARG A 81 -10.58 -1.72 0.52
N LEU A 82 -10.18 -1.34 -0.69
CA LEU A 82 -8.92 -0.66 -0.97
C LEU A 82 -9.18 0.74 -1.54
N PHE A 83 -8.23 1.63 -1.31
CA PHE A 83 -8.31 3.03 -1.74
C PHE A 83 -7.01 3.45 -2.40
N ALA A 84 -7.08 4.18 -3.50
CA ALA A 84 -5.90 4.83 -4.07
C ALA A 84 -5.74 6.22 -3.44
N VAL A 85 -4.51 6.60 -3.09
CA VAL A 85 -4.22 7.99 -2.71
C VAL A 85 -4.36 8.87 -3.94
N ALA A 86 -5.21 9.89 -3.87
CA ALA A 86 -5.36 10.86 -4.93
C ALA A 86 -4.20 11.85 -4.91
N SER A 87 -3.73 12.21 -6.11
CA SER A 87 -2.62 13.15 -6.36
C SER A 87 -3.08 14.59 -6.50
#